data_AF-A0A497M3X5-F1
#
_entry.id   AF-A0A497M3X5-F1
#
_cell.length_a   1.000
_cell.length_b   1.000
_cell.length_c   1.000
_cell.angle_alpha   90.00
_cell.angle_beta   90.00
_cell.angle_gamma   90.00
#
_symmetry.space_group_name_H-M   'P 1'
#
loop_
_entity.id
_entity.type
_entity.pdbx_description
1 polymer ?
#
loop_
_entity_poly.entity_id
_entity_poly.type
_entity_poly.pdbx_seq_one_letter_code
_entity_poly.pdbx_strand_id
1 'polypeptide(L)'
;MGVNSAGFGLCLNALLCEISTVGMPLLAVTGEILQQKTIEDAVEVIKRAKRGNSLNFALADSKGNLCDVESTPKGVDYLFTDEDYYVHTNHFLLFNSLKKIKTSTFLN
;
A
#
# COMPACT_ATOMS: atom_id res chain seq x y z
N MET A 1 7.43 8.91 -4.23
CA MET A 1 6.12 9.27 -4.81
C MET A 1 6.30 9.46 -6.30
N GLY A 2 5.28 9.15 -7.11
CA GLY A 2 5.36 9.31 -8.56
C GLY A 2 4.11 8.83 -9.28
N VAL A 3 4.12 8.98 -10.61
CA VAL A 3 3.06 8.52 -11.52
C VAL A 3 3.69 7.86 -12.75
N ASN A 4 2.93 7.08 -13.51
CA ASN A 4 3.39 6.51 -14.78
C ASN A 4 2.38 6.72 -15.94
N SER A 5 2.75 6.28 -17.14
CA SER A 5 1.96 6.46 -18.36
C SER A 5 0.69 5.63 -18.43
N ALA A 6 0.48 4.67 -17.52
CA ALA A 6 -0.80 3.95 -17.39
C ALA A 6 -1.82 4.75 -16.56
N GLY A 7 -1.43 5.91 -16.03
CA GLY A 7 -2.25 6.70 -15.11
C GLY A 7 -2.28 6.12 -13.69
N PHE A 8 -1.27 5.33 -13.32
CA PHE A 8 -1.10 4.83 -11.96
C PHE A 8 -0.25 5.80 -11.13
N GLY A 9 -0.63 6.02 -9.88
CA GLY A 9 0.03 6.90 -8.92
C GLY A 9 0.39 6.19 -7.62
N LEU A 10 1.52 6.60 -7.03
CA LEU A 10 2.03 6.12 -5.75
C LEU A 10 2.41 7.30 -4.85
N CYS A 11 1.85 7.32 -3.64
CA CYS A 11 2.29 8.14 -2.51
C CYS A 11 2.81 7.26 -1.37
N LEU A 12 3.68 7.80 -0.52
CA LEU A 12 4.33 7.06 0.57
C LEU A 12 4.32 7.86 1.86
N ASN A 13 4.04 7.19 2.96
CA ASN A 13 4.22 7.74 4.29
C ASN A 13 5.03 6.78 5.17
N ALA A 14 5.98 7.34 5.92
CA ALA A 14 6.70 6.58 6.94
C ALA A 14 5.80 6.24 8.11
N LEU A 15 5.78 4.99 8.55
CA LEU A 15 5.05 4.55 9.73
C LEU A 15 6.02 4.24 10.86
N LEU A 16 5.55 4.37 12.11
CA LEU A 16 6.34 3.95 13.26
C LEU A 16 6.72 2.47 13.11
N CYS A 17 7.98 2.15 13.32
CA CYS A 17 8.50 0.81 13.12
C CYS A 17 9.17 0.34 14.42
N GLU A 18 8.49 -0.54 15.16
CA GLU A 18 9.05 -1.09 16.41
C GLU A 18 10.25 -2.00 16.16
N ILE A 19 10.28 -2.66 14.99
CA ILE A 19 11.30 -3.62 14.61
C ILE A 19 11.80 -3.25 13.22
N SER A 20 13.06 -2.84 13.10
CA SER A 20 13.72 -2.65 11.81
C SER A 20 14.66 -3.82 11.50
N THR A 21 14.71 -4.23 10.24
CA THR A 21 15.59 -5.30 9.73
C THR A 21 16.26 -4.89 8.44
N VAL A 22 17.22 -5.68 7.95
CA VAL A 22 17.80 -5.47 6.62
C VAL A 22 16.82 -5.93 5.55
N GLY A 23 16.38 -4.99 4.71
CA GLY A 23 15.49 -5.22 3.58
C GLY A 23 15.96 -4.53 2.30
N MET A 24 15.13 -4.62 1.26
CA MET A 24 15.34 -3.95 -0.02
C MET A 24 15.33 -2.42 0.15
N PRO A 25 16.19 -1.69 -0.56
CA PRO A 25 16.13 -0.23 -0.58
C PRO A 25 14.76 0.25 -1.06
N LEU A 26 14.15 1.18 -0.30
CA LEU A 26 12.81 1.71 -0.60
C LEU A 26 12.70 2.17 -2.05
N LEU A 27 13.68 2.92 -2.56
CA LEU A 27 13.63 3.46 -3.92
C LEU A 27 13.61 2.37 -5.01
N ALA A 28 14.26 1.22 -4.77
CA ALA A 28 14.20 0.09 -5.69
C ALA A 28 12.79 -0.51 -5.74
N VAL A 29 12.17 -0.72 -4.57
CA VAL A 29 10.79 -1.21 -4.47
C VAL A 29 9.82 -0.23 -5.13
N THR A 30 9.96 1.08 -4.88
CA THR A 30 9.07 2.09 -5.48
C THR A 30 9.26 2.23 -6.98
N GLY A 31 10.48 2.02 -7.49
CA GLY A 31 10.75 2.01 -8.93
C GLY A 31 10.12 0.79 -9.62
N GLU A 32 10.05 -0.34 -8.93
CA GLU A 32 9.36 -1.54 -9.42
C GLU A 32 7.83 -1.40 -9.35
N ILE A 33 7.30 -0.79 -8.28
CA ILE A 33 5.87 -0.45 -8.16
C ILE A 33 5.45 0.49 -9.30
N LEU A 34 6.23 1.54 -9.59
CA LEU A 34 5.91 2.51 -10.64
C LEU A 34 6.02 1.95 -12.06
N GLN A 35 6.56 0.76 -12.25
CA GLN A 35 6.53 0.04 -13.55
C GLN A 35 5.23 -0.76 -13.75
N GLN A 36 4.41 -0.94 -12.71
CA GLN A 36 3.16 -1.69 -12.81
C GLN A 36 2.04 -0.85 -13.45
N LYS A 37 1.05 -1.54 -14.03
CA LYS A 37 -0.08 -0.89 -14.73
C LYS A 37 -1.37 -0.94 -13.92
N THR A 38 -1.44 -1.82 -12.93
CA THR A 38 -2.61 -2.03 -12.07
C THR A 38 -2.23 -1.89 -10.60
N ILE A 39 -3.21 -1.58 -9.77
CA ILE A 39 -3.01 -1.48 -8.32
C ILE A 39 -2.66 -2.87 -7.77
N GLU A 40 -3.33 -3.91 -8.24
CA GLU A 40 -3.14 -5.30 -7.84
C GLU A 40 -1.70 -5.77 -8.09
N ASP A 41 -1.16 -5.51 -9.28
CA ASP A 41 0.24 -5.85 -9.59
C ASP A 41 1.20 -5.11 -8.67
N ALA A 42 0.92 -3.84 -8.36
CA ALA A 42 1.71 -3.06 -7.40
C ALA A 42 1.63 -3.62 -5.97
N VAL A 43 0.45 -4.07 -5.53
CA VAL A 43 0.28 -4.76 -4.24
C VAL A 43 1.12 -6.03 -4.19
N GLU A 44 1.19 -6.80 -5.27
CA GLU A 44 2.01 -8.01 -5.32
C GLU A 44 3.52 -7.70 -5.24
N VAL A 45 3.98 -6.59 -5.86
CA VAL A 45 5.35 -6.08 -5.65
C VAL A 45 5.60 -5.77 -4.17
N ILE A 46 4.67 -5.07 -3.52
CA ILE A 46 4.79 -4.71 -2.09
C ILE A 46 4.85 -5.98 -1.23
N LYS A 47 3.98 -6.96 -1.47
CA LYS A 47 3.91 -8.22 -0.71
C LYS A 47 5.18 -9.04 -0.81
N ARG A 48 5.80 -9.14 -1.99
CA ARG A 48 7.01 -9.95 -2.18
C ARG A 48 8.31 -9.27 -1.74
N ALA A 49 8.34 -7.94 -1.66
CA ALA A 49 9.55 -7.22 -1.27
C ALA A 49 10.01 -7.60 0.13
N LYS A 50 11.29 -7.94 0.32
CA LYS A 50 11.83 -8.07 1.68
C LYS A 50 11.94 -6.68 2.30
N ARG A 51 11.12 -6.39 3.31
CA ARG A 51 11.02 -5.04 3.91
C ARG A 51 11.83 -4.95 5.21
N GLY A 52 12.47 -3.79 5.41
CA GLY A 52 13.27 -3.49 6.60
C GLY A 52 12.63 -2.48 7.55
N ASN A 53 11.53 -1.85 7.13
CA ASN A 53 10.84 -0.78 7.83
C ASN A 53 9.32 -0.89 7.61
N SER A 54 8.56 -0.02 8.27
CA SER A 54 7.11 0.09 8.11
C SER A 54 6.75 1.29 7.26
N LEU A 55 5.85 1.08 6.31
CA LEU A 55 5.44 2.08 5.32
C LEU A 55 3.98 1.93 4.96
N ASN A 56 3.35 3.06 4.70
CA ASN A 56 2.12 3.16 3.96
C ASN A 56 2.44 3.44 2.48
N PHE A 57 1.73 2.75 1.58
CA PHE A 57 1.71 2.98 0.15
C PHE A 57 0.27 3.31 -0.25
N ALA A 58 0.00 4.58 -0.51
CA ALA A 58 -1.28 5.00 -1.06
C ALA A 58 -1.21 4.94 -2.59
N LEU A 59 -2.06 4.09 -3.17
CA LEU A 59 -2.10 3.77 -4.59
C LEU A 59 -3.38 4.29 -5.22
N ALA A 60 -3.28 4.80 -6.43
CA ALA A 60 -4.43 5.27 -7.21
C ALA A 60 -4.25 4.94 -8.70
N ASP A 61 -5.36 4.76 -9.41
CA ASP A 61 -5.37 4.67 -10.88
C ASP A 61 -6.21 5.77 -11.54
N SER A 62 -6.13 5.85 -12.87
CA SER A 62 -6.85 6.83 -13.68
C SER A 62 -8.36 6.61 -13.76
N LYS A 63 -8.86 5.48 -13.22
CA LYS A 63 -10.29 5.16 -13.14
C LYS A 63 -10.90 5.60 -11.80
N GLY A 64 -10.08 6.13 -10.89
CA GLY A 64 -10.50 6.55 -9.56
C GLY A 64 -10.44 5.46 -8.50
N ASN A 65 -9.86 4.28 -8.81
CA ASN A 65 -9.66 3.26 -7.79
C ASN A 65 -8.59 3.69 -6.81
N LEU A 66 -8.82 3.48 -5.52
CA LEU A 66 -7.91 3.82 -4.42
C LEU A 66 -7.60 2.57 -3.58
N CYS A 67 -6.33 2.38 -3.25
CA CYS A 67 -5.89 1.31 -2.35
C CYS A 67 -4.86 1.83 -1.37
N ASP A 68 -5.15 1.59 -0.10
CA ASP A 68 -4.21 1.79 1.00
C ASP A 68 -3.47 0.49 1.27
N VAL A 69 -2.15 0.52 1.31
CA VAL A 69 -1.34 -0.63 1.67
C VAL A 69 -0.42 -0.25 2.81
N GLU A 70 -0.59 -0.88 3.96
CA GLU A 70 0.33 -0.76 5.07
C GLU A 70 1.24 -1.99 5.13
N SER A 71 2.49 -1.75 5.50
CA SER A 71 3.46 -2.82 5.62
C SER A 71 4.34 -2.67 6.83
N THR A 72 4.82 -3.81 7.31
CA THR A 72 5.85 -3.95 8.32
C THR A 72 6.86 -5.01 7.83
N PRO A 73 7.99 -5.19 8.53
CA PRO A 73 8.86 -6.34 8.25
C PRO A 73 8.18 -7.71 8.47
N LYS A 74 7.07 -7.77 9.21
CA LYS A 74 6.35 -9.01 9.54
C LYS A 74 5.18 -9.31 8.61
N GLY A 75 4.63 -8.32 7.91
CA GLY A 75 3.42 -8.51 7.12
C GLY A 75 3.00 -7.29 6.34
N VAL A 76 1.97 -7.47 5.53
CA VAL A 76 1.33 -6.44 4.71
C VAL A 76 -0.17 -6.58 4.90
N ASP A 77 -0.86 -5.46 5.04
CA ASP A 77 -2.32 -5.38 5.03
C ASP A 77 -2.74 -4.31 4.02
N TYR A 78 -3.91 -4.45 3.42
CA TYR A 78 -4.38 -3.51 2.42
C TYR A 78 -5.91 -3.37 2.40
N LEU A 79 -6.36 -2.20 1.97
CA LEU A 79 -7.77 -1.83 1.87
C LEU A 79 -8.01 -1.15 0.52
N PHE A 80 -8.90 -1.71 -0.29
CA PHE A 80 -9.55 -0.96 -1.36
C PHE A 80 -10.72 -0.19 -0.77
N THR A 81 -10.90 1.06 -1.18
CA THR A 81 -12.01 1.90 -0.73
C THR A 81 -12.91 2.27 -1.90
N ASP A 82 -14.21 2.29 -1.65
CA ASP A 82 -15.23 2.77 -2.59
C ASP A 82 -15.50 4.28 -2.42
N GLU A 83 -14.75 4.95 -1.52
CA GLU A 83 -14.87 6.38 -1.26
C GLU A 83 -14.12 7.20 -2.32
N ASP A 84 -14.58 8.44 -2.56
CA ASP A 84 -13.96 9.36 -3.52
C ASP A 84 -12.56 9.85 -3.11
N TYR A 85 -12.20 9.69 -1.83
CA TYR A 85 -10.93 10.12 -1.27
C TYR A 85 -10.45 9.20 -0.15
N TYR A 86 -9.13 9.17 0.03
CA TYR A 86 -8.49 8.48 1.14
C TYR A 86 -7.38 9.36 1.73
N VAL A 87 -7.28 9.39 3.06
CA VAL A 87 -6.32 10.24 3.76
C VAL A 87 -5.46 9.38 4.67
N HIS A 88 -4.14 9.52 4.53
CA HIS A 88 -3.17 8.84 5.36
C HIS A 88 -2.11 9.82 5.88
N THR A 89 -1.62 9.56 7.10
CA THR A 89 -0.45 10.27 7.66
C THR A 89 0.63 9.27 8.06
N ASN A 90 1.13 9.28 9.29
CA ASN A 90 2.29 8.49 9.73
C ASN A 90 1.93 7.43 10.80
N HIS A 91 0.65 7.08 10.93
CA HIS A 91 0.12 6.17 11.94
C HIS A 91 -0.61 5.01 11.25
N PHE A 92 -0.51 3.80 11.79
CA PHE A 92 -1.21 2.65 11.24
C PHE A 92 -2.73 2.77 11.39
N LEU A 93 -3.45 2.52 10.31
CA LEU A 93 -4.91 2.42 10.24
C LEU A 93 -5.37 0.96 10.07
N LEU A 94 -4.58 0.11 9.42
CA LEU A 94 -4.93 -1.28 9.11
C LEU A 94 -4.42 -2.25 10.20
N PHE A 95 -3.14 -2.13 10.61
CA PHE A 95 -2.54 -3.04 11.60
C PHE A 95 -3.12 -2.91 13.02
N ASN A 96 -3.74 -1.77 13.34
CA ASN A 96 -4.40 -1.53 14.63
C ASN A 96 -5.92 -1.77 14.59
N SER A 97 -6.48 -2.23 13.46
CA SER A 97 -7.91 -2.52 13.35
C SER A 97 -8.26 -3.86 13.99
N LEU A 98 -8.28 -3.87 15.32
CA LEU A 98 -9.15 -4.77 16.07
C LEU A 98 -10.60 -4.57 15.57
N LYS A 99 -11.11 -5.55 14.83
CA LYS A 99 -12.55 -5.84 14.66
C LYS A 99 -13.42 -4.63 14.28
N LYS A 100 -13.47 -4.23 13.02
CA LYS A 100 -14.67 -3.62 12.36
C LYS A 100 -14.41 -3.29 10.90
N ILE A 101 -14.31 -4.30 10.05
CA ILE A 101 -14.75 -4.14 8.66
C ILE A 101 -15.74 -5.28 8.43
N LYS A 102 -17.03 -4.91 8.27
CA LYS A 102 -18.05 -5.85 7.78
C LYS A 102 -17.58 -6.29 6.40
N THR A 103 -17.36 -7.58 6.24
CA THR A 103 -17.32 -8.24 4.94
C THR A 103 -18.60 -7.85 4.19
N SER A 104 -18.48 -6.96 3.22
CA SER A 104 -19.45 -6.85 2.14
C SER A 104 -19.20 -8.03 1.23
N THR A 105 -20.15 -8.96 1.25
CA THR A 105 -20.22 -10.13 0.40
C THR A 105 -20.25 -9.71 -1.06
N PHE A 106 -19.20 -10.03 -1.82
CA PHE A 106 -19.33 -10.24 -3.26
C PHE A 106 -19.18 -11.74 -3.53
N LEU A 107 -20.30 -12.44 -3.33
CA LEU A 107 -20.59 -13.69 -4.04
C LEU A 107 -21.56 -13.31 -5.15
N ASN A 108 -21.08 -13.37 -6.39
CA ASN A 108 -21.87 -13.84 -7.52
C ASN A 108 -21.35 -15.22 -7.88
#